data_AF-A0ABD3EUA6-F1
#
_entry.id   AF-A0ABD3EUA6-F1
#
_cell.length_a   1.000
_cell.length_b   1.000
_cell.length_c   1.000
_cell.angle_alpha   90.00
_cell.angle_beta   90.00
_cell.angle_gamma   90.00
#
_symmetry.space_group_name_H-M   'P 1'
#
loop_
_entity.id
_entity.type
_entity.pdbx_description
1 polymer ?
#
loop_
_entity_poly.entity_id
_entity_poly.type
_entity_poly.pdbx_seq_one_letter_code
_entity_poly.pdbx_strand_id
1 'polypeptide(L)'
;MPTPEELLAVERISPNELAGVLRSDVEHPVIVDVRDEDFELEGHIVDAEHVPSGAFKEDAAVDALVAKFGNRPEVVFHCGHSVTRGPTCALRFIERAGAAGVKPHVRVLAGGFADFAEKFADAADLVTPSVQPNIKTE
;
A
#
# COMPACT_ATOMS: atom_id res chain seq x y z
N MET A 1 -8.70 -9.88 -16.36
CA MET A 1 -8.91 -8.84 -15.32
C MET A 1 -9.74 -9.49 -14.24
N PRO A 2 -9.41 -9.28 -12.96
CA PRO A 2 -10.18 -9.83 -11.85
C PRO A 2 -11.61 -9.29 -11.85
N THR A 3 -12.54 -10.12 -11.41
CA THR A 3 -13.95 -9.79 -11.23
C THR A 3 -14.15 -8.86 -10.02
N PRO A 4 -15.24 -8.08 -9.97
CA PRO A 4 -15.55 -7.25 -8.80
C PRO A 4 -15.66 -8.05 -7.49
N GLU A 5 -16.14 -9.30 -7.56
CA GLU A 5 -16.22 -10.19 -6.40
C GLU A 5 -14.83 -10.58 -5.89
N GLU A 6 -13.88 -10.89 -6.78
CA GLU A 6 -12.50 -11.18 -6.39
C GLU A 6 -11.81 -9.97 -5.76
N LEU A 7 -12.09 -8.76 -6.26
CA LEU A 7 -11.58 -7.52 -5.67
C LEU A 7 -12.15 -7.24 -4.27
N LEU A 8 -13.40 -7.65 -4.02
CA LEU A 8 -14.06 -7.55 -2.72
C LEU A 8 -13.64 -8.66 -1.74
N ALA A 9 -13.17 -9.80 -2.26
CA ALA A 9 -12.70 -10.92 -1.46
C ALA A 9 -11.33 -10.67 -0.80
N VAL A 10 -10.58 -9.66 -1.25
CA VAL A 10 -9.31 -9.28 -0.62
C VAL A 10 -9.58 -8.66 0.75
N GLU A 11 -8.85 -9.13 1.75
CA GLU A 11 -8.95 -8.62 3.10
C GLU A 11 -8.63 -7.11 3.15
N ARG A 12 -9.41 -6.35 3.92
CA ARG A 12 -9.29 -4.89 3.99
C ARG A 12 -8.98 -4.44 5.41
N ILE A 13 -8.04 -3.50 5.51
CA ILE A 13 -7.71 -2.82 6.77
C ILE A 13 -8.28 -1.39 6.73
N SER A 14 -8.84 -0.95 7.85
CA SER A 14 -9.30 0.44 7.98
C SER A 14 -8.13 1.38 8.28
N PRO A 15 -8.21 2.67 7.93
CA PRO A 15 -7.17 3.64 8.27
C PRO A 15 -6.85 3.69 9.76
N ASN A 16 -7.88 3.61 10.61
CA ASN A 16 -7.72 3.64 12.07
C ASN A 16 -6.99 2.39 12.58
N GLU A 17 -7.29 1.23 12.02
CA GLU A 17 -6.62 -0.01 12.38
C GLU A 17 -5.16 0.03 11.92
N LEU A 18 -4.88 0.49 10.69
CA LEU A 18 -3.52 0.63 10.18
C LEU A 18 -2.70 1.61 11.04
N ALA A 19 -3.28 2.75 11.41
CA ALA A 19 -2.67 3.70 12.32
C ALA A 19 -2.37 3.11 13.70
N GLY A 20 -3.27 2.26 14.21
CA GLY A 20 -3.06 1.53 15.46
C GLY A 20 -1.91 0.53 15.37
N VAL A 21 -1.79 -0.18 14.25
CA VAL A 21 -0.69 -1.12 13.99
C VAL A 21 0.64 -0.39 13.86
N LEU A 22 0.69 0.73 13.12
CA LEU A 22 1.90 1.54 12.95
C LEU A 22 2.38 2.20 14.25
N ARG A 23 1.49 2.45 15.21
CA ARG A 23 1.84 3.00 16.52
C ARG A 23 2.16 1.95 17.58
N SER A 24 2.01 0.68 17.25
CA SER A 24 2.20 -0.43 18.18
C SER A 24 3.65 -0.93 18.07
N ASP A 25 4.23 -1.40 19.18
CA ASP A 25 5.58 -2.01 19.24
C ASP A 25 5.69 -3.40 18.55
N VAL A 26 4.69 -3.77 17.75
CA VAL A 26 4.71 -5.03 16.97
C VAL A 26 5.42 -4.83 15.65
N GLU A 27 5.77 -5.93 14.98
CA GLU A 27 6.44 -5.88 13.68
C GLU A 27 5.57 -5.13 12.66
N HIS A 28 6.07 -3.97 12.18
CA HIS A 28 5.30 -3.10 11.29
C HIS A 28 4.99 -3.80 9.95
N PRO A 29 3.76 -3.64 9.43
CA PRO A 29 3.40 -4.17 8.13
C PRO A 29 4.15 -3.42 7.04
N VAL A 30 4.42 -4.09 5.93
CA VAL A 30 4.95 -3.42 4.75
C VAL A 30 3.80 -2.74 4.03
N ILE A 31 3.85 -1.41 3.96
CA ILE A 31 2.87 -0.63 3.21
C ILE A 31 3.38 -0.48 1.78
N VAL A 32 2.59 -0.91 0.80
CA VAL A 32 2.91 -0.83 -0.62
C VAL A 32 1.96 0.16 -1.27
N ASP A 33 2.51 1.29 -1.69
CA ASP A 33 1.77 2.32 -2.41
C ASP A 33 1.90 2.10 -3.91
N VAL A 34 0.78 1.80 -4.57
CA VAL A 34 0.72 1.56 -6.01
C VAL A 34 0.28 2.77 -6.84
N ARG A 35 0.28 3.97 -6.25
CA ARG A 35 0.13 5.24 -6.97
C ARG A 35 1.31 5.48 -7.89
N ASP A 36 1.08 6.28 -8.94
CA ASP A 36 2.10 6.57 -9.94
C ASP A 36 2.88 7.83 -9.50
N GLU A 37 2.50 9.02 -9.95
CA GLU A 37 3.23 10.29 -9.66
C GLU A 37 2.71 11.00 -8.41
N ASP A 38 1.53 10.64 -7.92
CA ASP A 38 0.85 11.27 -6.77
C ASP A 38 1.55 10.99 -5.42
N PHE A 39 2.46 10.01 -5.38
CA PHE A 39 3.15 9.56 -4.16
C PHE A 39 4.01 10.66 -3.51
N GLU A 40 4.80 11.38 -4.30
CA GLU A 40 5.69 12.43 -3.79
C GLU A 40 4.99 13.78 -3.67
N LEU A 41 3.95 14.02 -4.48
CA LEU A 41 3.22 15.29 -4.55
C LEU A 41 2.22 15.48 -3.42
N GLU A 42 1.51 14.42 -3.02
CA GLU A 42 0.51 14.46 -1.94
C GLU A 42 1.07 14.00 -0.58
N GLY A 43 2.25 13.39 -0.59
CA GLY A 43 2.81 12.70 0.57
C GLY A 43 2.40 11.23 0.59
N HIS A 44 2.94 10.50 1.56
CA HIS A 44 2.76 9.07 1.68
C HIS A 44 2.72 8.64 3.14
N ILE A 45 2.22 7.43 3.39
CA ILE A 45 2.25 6.85 4.74
C ILE A 45 3.71 6.61 5.12
N VAL A 46 4.06 6.85 6.38
CA VAL A 46 5.41 6.61 6.89
C VAL A 46 5.84 5.17 6.58
N ASP A 47 7.10 5.00 6.18
CA ASP A 47 7.67 3.70 5.78
C ASP A 47 6.96 2.98 4.62
N ALA A 48 6.09 3.68 3.86
CA ALA A 48 5.48 3.13 2.66
C ALA A 48 6.50 2.96 1.53
N GLU A 49 6.46 1.80 0.90
CA GLU A 49 7.26 1.50 -0.28
C GLU A 49 6.48 1.85 -1.55
N HIS A 50 7.04 2.75 -2.35
CA HIS A 50 6.46 3.16 -3.62
C HIS A 50 6.71 2.10 -4.69
N VAL A 51 5.64 1.43 -5.11
CA VAL A 51 5.66 0.40 -6.14
C VAL A 51 4.51 0.65 -7.13
N PRO A 52 4.72 1.46 -8.17
CA PRO A 52 3.64 1.86 -9.07
C PRO A 52 2.95 0.65 -9.71
N SER A 53 1.65 0.79 -9.98
CA SER A 53 0.82 -0.30 -10.51
C SER A 53 1.36 -0.95 -11.79
N GLY A 54 2.18 -0.22 -12.56
CA GLY A 54 2.90 -0.74 -13.72
C GLY A 54 3.86 -1.90 -13.41
N ALA A 55 4.46 -1.92 -12.21
CA ALA A 55 5.35 -2.99 -11.77
C ALA A 55 4.61 -4.34 -11.57
N PHE A 56 3.29 -4.32 -11.40
CA PHE A 56 2.47 -5.53 -11.23
C PHE A 56 1.98 -6.14 -12.56
N LYS A 57 2.45 -5.62 -13.71
CA LYS A 57 2.11 -6.14 -15.03
C LYS A 57 3.01 -7.29 -15.47
N GLU A 58 4.28 -7.27 -15.06
CA GLU A 58 5.30 -8.24 -15.44
C GLU A 58 5.49 -9.24 -14.30
N ASP A 59 5.34 -10.54 -14.60
CA ASP A 59 5.48 -11.61 -13.60
C ASP A 59 6.83 -11.57 -12.88
N ALA A 60 7.92 -11.31 -13.60
CA ALA A 60 9.28 -11.25 -13.03
C ALA A 60 9.43 -10.11 -12.02
N ALA A 61 8.74 -8.99 -12.23
CA ALA A 61 8.75 -7.87 -11.30
C ALA A 61 7.96 -8.21 -10.03
N VAL A 62 6.79 -8.84 -10.18
CA VAL A 62 5.99 -9.30 -9.03
C VAL A 62 6.75 -10.36 -8.24
N ASP A 63 7.45 -11.28 -8.89
CA ASP A 63 8.26 -12.31 -8.22
C ASP A 63 9.37 -11.68 -7.37
N ALA A 64 10.00 -10.59 -7.84
CA ALA A 64 10.98 -9.85 -7.05
C ALA A 64 10.34 -9.20 -5.81
N LEU A 65 9.12 -8.67 -5.95
CA LEU A 65 8.36 -8.14 -4.81
C LEU A 65 7.99 -9.26 -3.82
N VAL A 66 7.59 -10.43 -4.32
CA VAL A 66 7.28 -11.60 -3.48
C VAL A 66 8.53 -12.09 -2.76
N ALA A 67 9.70 -12.10 -3.41
CA ALA A 67 10.95 -12.44 -2.75
C ALA A 67 11.31 -11.41 -1.65
N LYS A 68 10.97 -10.14 -1.85
CA LYS A 68 11.24 -9.05 -0.91
C LYS A 68 10.27 -9.01 0.28
N PHE A 69 8.97 -9.16 0.02
CA PHE A 69 7.91 -8.96 1.00
C PHE A 69 7.21 -10.24 1.43
N GLY A 70 7.36 -11.33 0.69
CA GLY A 70 6.65 -12.57 0.96
C GLY A 70 6.97 -13.19 2.32
N ASN A 71 8.16 -12.91 2.86
CA ASN A 71 8.56 -13.36 4.20
C ASN A 71 8.19 -12.37 5.33
N ARG A 72 7.48 -11.28 5.01
CA ARG A 72 7.01 -10.31 6.00
C ARG A 72 5.70 -10.80 6.60
N PRO A 73 5.44 -10.49 7.88
CA PRO A 73 4.23 -10.95 8.56
C PRO A 73 2.98 -10.41 7.87
N GLU A 74 3.06 -9.18 7.36
CA GLU A 74 1.94 -8.50 6.74
C GLU A 74 2.37 -7.51 5.65
N VAL A 75 1.57 -7.45 4.58
CA VAL A 75 1.75 -6.54 3.46
C VAL A 75 0.41 -5.85 3.16
N VAL A 76 0.38 -4.53 3.26
CA VAL A 76 -0.80 -3.69 3.05
C VAL A 76 -0.67 -2.91 1.76
N PHE A 77 -1.53 -3.17 0.79
CA PHE A 77 -1.56 -2.45 -0.48
C PHE A 77 -2.54 -1.29 -0.44
N HIS A 78 -2.18 -0.16 -1.05
CA HIS A 78 -3.11 0.94 -1.25
C HIS A 78 -2.84 1.70 -2.55
N CYS A 79 -3.83 2.47 -3.00
CA CYS A 79 -3.60 3.51 -4.01
C CYS A 79 -4.22 4.83 -3.54
N GLY A 80 -4.73 5.67 -4.44
CA GLY A 80 -5.45 6.91 -4.05
C GLY A 80 -6.77 6.62 -3.33
N HIS A 81 -7.64 5.81 -3.93
CA HIS A 81 -8.97 5.44 -3.39
C HIS A 81 -9.11 3.92 -3.09
N SER A 82 -8.11 3.11 -3.46
CA SER A 82 -8.11 1.64 -3.31
C SER A 82 -9.32 0.91 -3.91
N VAL A 83 -9.90 1.42 -5.01
CA VAL A 83 -11.08 0.79 -5.66
C VAL A 83 -10.69 -0.23 -6.73
N THR A 84 -9.64 0.04 -7.51
CA THR A 84 -9.29 -0.81 -8.67
C THR A 84 -7.83 -1.20 -8.65
N ARG A 85 -6.91 -0.23 -8.63
CA ARG A 85 -5.45 -0.48 -8.69
C ARG A 85 -4.95 -1.27 -7.47
N GLY A 86 -5.25 -0.80 -6.26
CA GLY A 86 -4.86 -1.46 -5.01
C GLY A 86 -5.24 -2.95 -4.94
N PRO A 87 -6.53 -3.31 -5.01
CA PRO A 87 -6.95 -4.71 -4.93
C PRO A 87 -6.46 -5.56 -6.11
N THR A 88 -6.31 -4.99 -7.31
CA THR A 88 -5.74 -5.73 -8.45
C THR A 88 -4.27 -6.10 -8.22
N CYS A 89 -3.47 -5.18 -7.68
CA CYS A 89 -2.06 -5.44 -7.37
C CYS A 89 -1.92 -6.45 -6.22
N ALA A 90 -2.76 -6.33 -5.18
CA ALA A 90 -2.81 -7.26 -4.08
C ALA A 90 -3.13 -8.69 -4.55
N LEU A 91 -4.15 -8.88 -5.38
CA LEU A 91 -4.48 -10.19 -5.95
C LEU A 91 -3.33 -10.77 -6.76
N ARG A 92 -2.69 -9.96 -7.61
CA ARG A 92 -1.53 -10.39 -8.40
C ARG A 92 -0.38 -10.83 -7.51
N PHE A 93 -0.12 -10.10 -6.44
CA PHE A 93 0.91 -10.46 -5.48
C PHE A 93 0.59 -11.77 -4.76
N ILE A 94 -0.66 -11.97 -4.33
CA ILE A 94 -1.12 -13.22 -3.69
C ILE A 94 -0.97 -14.41 -4.64
N GLU A 95 -1.35 -14.26 -5.92
CA GLU A 95 -1.24 -15.30 -6.95
C GLU A 95 0.22 -15.75 -7.14
N ARG A 96 1.14 -14.78 -7.30
CA ARG A 96 2.58 -15.06 -7.46
C ARG A 96 3.21 -15.59 -6.18
N ALA A 97 2.84 -15.07 -5.01
CA ALA A 97 3.28 -15.60 -3.74
C ALA A 97 2.87 -17.07 -3.56
N GLY A 98 1.62 -17.40 -3.89
CA GLY A 98 1.13 -18.77 -3.88
C GLY A 98 1.90 -19.68 -4.82
N ALA A 99 2.23 -19.20 -6.04
CA ALA A 99 3.07 -19.94 -6.99
C ALA A 99 4.50 -20.16 -6.49
N ALA A 100 5.05 -19.21 -5.72
CA ALA A 100 6.35 -19.32 -5.06
C ALA A 100 6.31 -20.17 -3.77
N GLY A 101 5.14 -20.66 -3.35
CA GLY A 101 4.97 -21.42 -2.11
C GLY A 101 4.96 -20.57 -0.84
N VAL A 102 4.79 -19.25 -0.97
CA VAL A 102 4.75 -18.29 0.13
C VAL A 102 3.32 -17.83 0.36
N LYS A 103 2.92 -17.66 1.63
CA LYS A 103 1.57 -17.20 2.00
C LYS A 103 1.67 -15.96 2.89
N PRO A 104 2.06 -14.80 2.33
CA PRO A 104 2.08 -13.55 3.08
C PRO A 104 0.65 -13.15 3.45
N HIS A 105 0.48 -12.49 4.59
CA HIS A 105 -0.80 -11.90 4.95
C HIS A 105 -0.97 -10.59 4.20
N VAL A 106 -1.86 -10.56 3.20
CA VAL A 106 -2.03 -9.44 2.29
C VAL A 106 -3.35 -8.76 2.54
N ARG A 107 -3.31 -7.45 2.80
CA ARG A 107 -4.50 -6.62 3.07
C ARG A 107 -4.52 -5.39 2.16
N VAL A 108 -5.68 -4.79 1.97
CA VAL A 108 -5.85 -3.55 1.19
C VAL A 108 -6.40 -2.45 2.08
N LEU A 109 -5.77 -1.27 2.04
CA LEU A 109 -6.24 -0.11 2.79
C LEU A 109 -7.58 0.38 2.22
N ALA A 110 -8.64 0.27 3.01
CA ALA A 110 -9.94 0.80 2.67
C ALA A 110 -9.90 2.34 2.64
N GLY A 111 -10.47 2.95 1.60
CA GLY A 111 -10.45 4.41 1.41
C GLY A 111 -9.16 4.95 0.77
N GLY A 112 -8.10 4.13 0.69
CA GLY A 112 -6.82 4.50 0.09
C GLY A 112 -6.08 5.59 0.86
N PHE A 113 -5.12 6.22 0.20
CA PHE A 113 -4.34 7.30 0.81
C PHE A 113 -5.20 8.53 1.12
N ALA A 114 -6.22 8.83 0.30
CA ALA A 114 -7.06 10.01 0.51
C ALA A 114 -7.77 9.98 1.88
N ASP A 115 -8.40 8.87 2.22
CA ASP A 115 -9.10 8.72 3.51
C ASP A 115 -8.12 8.68 4.69
N PHE A 116 -6.94 8.07 4.49
CA PHE A 116 -5.89 8.02 5.51
C PHE A 116 -5.29 9.40 5.78
N ALA A 117 -4.94 10.14 4.73
CA ALA A 117 -4.43 11.49 4.82
C ALA A 117 -5.47 12.44 5.43
N GLU A 118 -6.75 12.34 5.07
CA GLU A 118 -7.80 13.17 5.68
C GLU A 118 -7.89 12.95 7.20
N LYS A 119 -7.74 11.71 7.67
CA LYS A 119 -7.84 11.36 9.10
C LYS A 119 -6.56 11.64 9.89
N PHE A 120 -5.41 11.51 9.25
CA PHE A 120 -4.09 11.52 9.90
C PHE A 120 -3.15 12.59 9.33
N ALA A 121 -3.66 13.61 8.62
CA ALA A 121 -2.86 14.71 8.08
C ALA A 121 -1.99 15.40 9.13
N ASP A 122 -2.52 15.57 10.35
CA ASP A 122 -1.82 16.21 11.46
C ASP A 122 -0.85 15.26 12.21
N ALA A 123 -0.87 13.97 11.87
CA ALA A 123 -0.06 12.94 12.51
C ALA A 123 1.23 12.69 11.71
N ALA A 124 2.27 13.49 11.98
CA ALA A 124 3.59 13.36 11.35
C ALA A 124 4.28 12.01 11.65
N ASP A 125 3.82 11.28 12.66
CA ASP A 125 4.24 9.91 12.97
C ASP A 125 3.64 8.86 12.02
N LEU A 126 2.60 9.21 11.24
CA LEU A 126 1.89 8.29 10.35
C LEU A 126 1.93 8.72 8.89
N VAL A 127 1.91 10.02 8.62
CA VAL A 127 1.91 10.57 7.27
C VAL A 127 3.17 11.41 7.10
N THR A 128 3.95 11.08 6.09
CA THR A 128 5.03 11.94 5.61
C THR A 128 4.42 12.98 4.67
N PRO A 129 4.36 14.27 5.07
CA PRO A 129 3.82 15.31 4.20
C PRO A 129 4.69 15.46 2.95
N SER A 130 4.09 15.86 1.83
CA SER A 130 4.88 16.16 0.63
C SER A 130 5.87 17.28 0.93
N VAL A 131 7.12 17.05 0.52
CA VAL A 131 8.13 18.11 0.50
C VAL A 131 7.78 19.02 -0.66
N GLN A 132 6.81 19.92 -0.49
CA GLN A 132 6.76 21.08 -1.35
C GLN A 132 8.04 21.87 -1.07
N PRO A 133 8.93 22.11 -2.07
CA PRO A 133 9.98 23.10 -1.88
C PRO A 133 9.25 24.39 -1.55
N ASN A 134 9.48 24.87 -0.33
CA ASN A 134 8.90 26.08 0.20
C ASN A 134 9.42 27.23 -0.69
N ILE A 135 8.72 27.52 -1.79
CA ILE A 135 8.90 28.77 -2.53
C ILE A 135 8.29 29.83 -1.63
N LYS A 136 9.07 30.25 -0.63
CA LYS A 136 8.92 31.55 0.00
C LYS A 136 9.16 32.57 -1.10
N THR A 137 8.10 33.00 -1.76
CA THR A 137 8.13 34.24 -2.52
C THR A 137 8.17 35.36 -1.49
N GLU A 138 9.31 36.04 -1.46
CA GLU A 138 9.58 37.27 -0.70
C GLU A 138 8.60 38.41 -1.02
#